data_AF-A0A2V5ZJT9-F1
#
_entry.id   AF-A0A2V5ZJT9-F1
#
_cell.length_a   1.000
_cell.length_b   1.000
_cell.length_c   1.000
_cell.angle_alpha   90.00
_cell.angle_beta   90.00
_cell.angle_gamma   90.00
#
_symmetry.space_group_name_H-M   'P 1'
#
loop_
_entity.id
_entity.type
_entity.pdbx_description
1 polymer ?
#
loop_
_entity_poly.entity_id
_entity_poly.type
_entity_poly.pdbx_seq_one_letter_code
_entity_poly.pdbx_strand_id
1 'polypeptide(L)' 'TGCTVHFVDEQVDHGQIIAQREVAILPHDTPETLHARIQIAEHELYPAAIAELCEKYAAPDL' A
#
# COMPACT_ATOMS: atom_id res chain seq x y z
N THR A 1 8.96 -6.24 6.63
CA THR A 1 9.06 -4.97 5.88
C THR A 1 8.08 -5.01 4.73
N GLY A 2 7.73 -3.87 4.14
CA GLY A 2 6.66 -3.77 3.16
C GLY A 2 6.03 -2.38 3.15
N CYS A 3 4.83 -2.30 2.58
CA CYS A 3 4.05 -1.06 2.51
C CYS A 3 2.57 -1.32 2.83
N THR A 4 1.89 -0.27 3.28
CA THR A 4 0.49 -0.29 3.70
C THR A 4 -0.24 0.89 3.06
N VAL A 5 -1.42 0.63 2.53
CA VAL A 5 -2.40 1.66 2.15
C VAL A 5 -3.46 1.68 3.24
N HIS A 6 -3.73 2.86 3.81
CA HIS A 6 -4.70 3.01 4.89
C HIS A 6 -5.52 4.30 4.73
N PHE A 7 -6.64 4.39 5.42
CA PHE A 7 -7.40 5.63 5.51
C PHE A 7 -6.66 6.66 6.36
N VAL A 8 -6.84 7.94 6.04
CA VAL A 8 -6.31 9.03 6.85
C VAL A 8 -7.27 9.32 8.01
N ASP A 9 -6.72 9.49 9.21
CA ASP A 9 -7.42 10.06 10.38
C ASP A 9 -6.57 11.17 11.02
N GLU A 10 -6.91 11.59 12.25
CA GLU A 10 -6.22 12.68 12.96
C GLU A 10 -4.80 12.30 13.43
N GLN A 11 -4.44 11.01 13.38
CA GLN A 11 -3.16 10.49 13.82
C GLN A 11 -2.32 10.05 12.61
N VAL A 12 -1.00 10.26 12.70
CA VAL A 12 -0.06 9.87 11.64
C VAL A 12 0.00 8.35 11.54
N ASP A 13 -0.13 7.83 10.31
CA ASP A 13 0.00 6.40 9.95
C ASP A 13 -0.88 5.44 10.78
N HIS A 14 -2.05 5.91 11.25
CA HIS A 14 -2.88 5.17 12.21
C HIS A 14 -4.19 4.62 11.63
N GLY A 15 -4.79 5.29 10.64
CA GLY A 15 -6.13 4.94 10.21
C GLY A 15 -6.26 3.50 9.66
N GLN A 16 -7.51 3.06 9.49
CA GLN A 16 -7.80 1.66 9.15
C GLN A 16 -7.08 1.22 7.86
N ILE A 17 -6.42 0.06 7.93
CA ILE A 17 -5.73 -0.57 6.80
C ILE A 17 -6.74 -0.94 5.71
N ILE A 18 -6.41 -0.57 4.47
CA ILE A 18 -7.14 -0.92 3.25
C ILE A 18 -6.46 -2.13 2.60
N ALA A 19 -5.15 -2.05 2.39
CA ALA A 19 -4.36 -3.13 1.80
C ALA A 19 -2.92 -3.07 2.32
N GLN A 20 -2.23 -4.22 2.30
CA GLN A 20 -0.84 -4.32 2.73
C GLN A 20 -0.08 -5.29 1.83
N ARG A 21 1.20 -5.01 1.59
CA ARG A 21 2.11 -5.91 0.88
C ARG A 21 3.35 -6.15 1.70
N GLU A 22 3.65 -7.42 1.95
CA GLU A 22 4.93 -7.83 2.53
C GLU A 22 6.02 -7.83 1.47
N VAL A 23 7.21 -7.38 1.86
CA VAL A 23 8.43 -7.46 1.06
C VAL A 23 9.47 -8.21 1.90
N ALA A 24 10.07 -9.26 1.34
CA ALA A 24 11.12 -10.01 2.04
C ALA A 24 12.39 -9.16 2.15
N ILE A 25 13.18 -9.36 3.22
CA ILE A 25 14.57 -8.90 3.31
C ILE A 25 15.46 -10.06 2.86
N LEU A 26 16.38 -9.78 1.94
CA LEU A 26 17.29 -10.76 1.36
C LEU A 26 18.69 -10.64 1.98
N PRO A 27 19.51 -11.70 1.98
CA PRO A 27 20.82 -11.73 2.66
C PRO A 27 21.83 -10.63 2.26
N HIS A 28 21.63 -9.96 1.13
CA HIS A 28 22.53 -8.94 0.60
C HIS A 28 21.84 -7.60 0.35
N ASP A 29 20.68 -7.37 0.95
CA ASP A 29 20.07 -6.05 0.84
C ASP A 29 20.90 -4.99 1.55
N THR A 30 21.00 -3.84 0.91
CA THR A 30 21.27 -2.58 1.58
C THR A 30 19.93 -1.89 1.87
N PRO A 31 19.87 -0.87 2.75
CA PRO A 31 18.68 -0.07 2.92
C PRO A 31 18.12 0.47 1.59
N GLU A 32 18.99 0.85 0.66
CA GLU A 32 18.63 1.36 -0.65
C GLU A 32 18.01 0.27 -1.54
N THR A 33 18.59 -0.92 -1.61
CA THR A 33 18.03 -2.01 -2.45
C THR A 33 16.71 -2.54 -1.89
N LEU A 34 16.58 -2.58 -0.56
CA LEU A 34 15.33 -2.93 0.09
C LEU A 34 14.27 -1.86 -0.15
N HIS A 35 14.62 -0.58 -0.01
CA HIS A 35 13.70 0.53 -0.25
C HIS A 35 13.21 0.55 -1.71
N ALA A 36 14.10 0.35 -2.69
CA ALA A 36 13.72 0.27 -4.09
C ALA A 36 12.72 -0.88 -4.36
N ARG A 37 12.87 -2.02 -3.67
CA ARG A 37 11.91 -3.13 -3.77
C ARG A 37 10.57 -2.83 -3.09
N ILE A 38 10.58 -2.07 -1.99
CA ILE A 38 9.35 -1.58 -1.35
C ILE A 38 8.62 -0.58 -2.25
N GLN A 39 9.32 0.32 -2.92
CA GLN A 39 8.72 1.27 -3.87
C GLN A 39 8.03 0.57 -5.04
N ILE A 40 8.61 -0.53 -5.56
CA ILE A 40 7.93 -1.36 -6.57
C ILE A 40 6.61 -1.92 -6.02
N ALA A 41 6.64 -2.47 -4.80
CA ALA A 41 5.43 -2.96 -4.13
C ALA A 41 4.39 -1.86 -3.87
N GLU A 42 4.81 -0.63 -3.54
CA GLU A 42 3.94 0.54 -3.40
C GLU A 42 3.25 0.92 -4.72
N HIS A 43 4.01 0.96 -5.82
CA HIS A 43 3.49 1.28 -7.15
C HIS A 43 2.48 0.23 -7.66
N GLU A 44 2.57 -1.02 -7.19
CA GLU A 44 1.59 -2.06 -7.48
C GLU A 44 0.38 -1.99 -6.53
N LEU A 45 0.62 -1.87 -5.23
CA LEU A 45 -0.41 -1.93 -4.20
C LEU A 45 -1.34 -0.72 -4.23
N TYR A 46 -0.79 0.48 -4.44
CA TYR A 46 -1.56 1.72 -4.30
C TYR A 46 -2.63 1.88 -5.39
N PRO A 47 -2.33 1.72 -6.69
CA PRO A 47 -3.37 1.76 -7.72
C PRO A 47 -4.41 0.63 -7.57
N ALA A 48 -4.00 -0.56 -7.13
CA ALA A 48 -4.91 -1.68 -6.90
C ALA A 48 -5.91 -1.37 -5.78
N ALA A 49 -5.44 -0.80 -4.67
CA ALA A 49 -6.31 -0.38 -3.57
C ALA A 49 -7.28 0.73 -4.01
N ILE A 50 -6.83 1.70 -4.82
CA ILE A 50 -7.72 2.74 -5.39
C ILE A 50 -8.78 2.11 -6.29
N ALA A 51 -8.41 1.19 -7.17
CA ALA A 51 -9.36 0.51 -8.05
C ALA A 51 -10.44 -0.25 -7.27
N GLU A 52 -10.05 -1.01 -6.25
CA GLU A 52 -10.99 -1.73 -5.36
C GLU A 52 -11.95 -0.75 -4.66
N LEU A 53 -11.45 0.39 -4.17
CA LEU A 53 -12.29 1.41 -3.56
C LEU A 53 -13.24 2.05 -4.59
N CYS A 54 -12.74 2.36 -5.78
CA CYS A 54 -13.57 2.88 -6.86
C CYS A 54 -14.70 1.91 -7.23
N GLU A 55 -14.43 0.61 -7.30
CA GLU A 55 -15.46 -0.41 -7.53
C GLU A 55 -16.44 -0.50 -6.35
N LYS A 56 -15.93 -0.49 -5.11
CA LYS A 56 -16.75 -0.57 -3.90
C LYS A 56 -17.67 0.63 -3.71
N TYR A 57 -17.21 1.83 -4.09
CA TYR A 57 -17.95 3.09 -3.94
C TYR A 57 -18.51 3.61 -5.27
N ALA A 58 -18.40 2.85 -6.36
CA ALA A 58 -19.14 3.14 -7.57
C ALA A 58 -20.63 3.12 -7.20
N ALA A 59 -21.26 4.30 -7.22
CA ALA A 59 -22.69 4.40 -6.98
C ALA A 59 -23.41 3.48 -7.98
N PRO A 60 -24.26 2.55 -7.52
CA PRO A 60 -25.06 1.75 -8.44
C PRO A 60 -26.00 2.62 -9.29
N ASP A 61 -26.37 3.81 -8.81
CA ASP A 61 -27.41 4.66 -9.41
C ASP A 61 -27.11 6.16 -9.28
N LEU A 62 -26.25 6.68 -10.14
CA LEU A 62 -26.31 8.08 -10.60
C LEU A 62 -27.03 8.11 -11.95
#